data_AF-A0A2A2QPI8-F1
#
_entry.id   AF-A0A2A2QPI8-F1
#
_cell.length_a   1.000
_cell.length_b   1.000
_cell.length_c   1.000
_cell.angle_alpha   90.00
_cell.angle_beta   90.00
_cell.angle_gamma   90.00
#
_symmetry.space_group_name_H-M   'P 1'
#
loop_
_entity.id
_entity.type
_entity.pdbx_description
1 polymer ?
#
loop_
_entity_poly.entity_id
_entity_poly.type
_entity_poly.pdbx_seq_one_letter_code
_entity_poly.pdbx_strand_id
1 'polypeptide(L)'
;MAKKPTALTFRDIVLGAEADVIRAALDARIKIDALIIERTAAYEKIAALETQINTVVGEAGVYPFPAPPLPVAAFDQKPAKKSPGTIATDSDEGDESDADETPAKS
;
A
#
# COMPACT_ATOMS: atom_id res chain seq x y z
N MET A 1 -4.52 -54.81 -28.44
CA MET A 1 -3.41 -54.56 -29.39
C MET A 1 -2.46 -53.55 -28.75
N ALA A 2 -1.29 -54.00 -28.28
CA ALA A 2 -0.30 -53.11 -27.68
C ALA A 2 0.38 -52.29 -28.78
N LYS A 3 0.30 -50.96 -28.71
CA LYS A 3 1.08 -50.08 -29.60
C LYS A 3 2.56 -50.32 -29.32
N LYS A 4 3.34 -50.57 -30.39
CA LYS A 4 4.80 -50.71 -30.28
C LYS A 4 5.36 -49.49 -29.53
N PRO A 5 6.28 -49.67 -28.57
CA PRO A 5 6.90 -48.55 -27.89
C PRO A 5 7.72 -47.76 -28.92
N THR A 6 7.26 -46.55 -29.21
CA THR A 6 8.00 -45.60 -30.03
C THR A 6 9.16 -45.07 -29.19
N ALA A 7 10.39 -45.20 -29.68
CA ALA A 7 11.55 -44.64 -28.98
C ALA A 7 11.45 -43.11 -28.98
N LEU A 8 11.33 -42.52 -27.79
CA LEU A 8 11.33 -41.07 -27.61
C LEU A 8 12.76 -40.54 -27.76
N THR A 9 12.91 -39.38 -28.39
CA THR A 9 14.22 -38.71 -28.46
C THR A 9 14.57 -38.11 -27.10
N PHE A 10 15.85 -37.89 -26.83
CA PHE A 10 16.31 -37.23 -25.60
C PHE A 10 15.60 -35.87 -25.38
N ARG A 11 15.37 -35.14 -26.48
CA ARG A 11 14.62 -33.89 -26.46
C ARG A 11 13.18 -34.09 -26.00
N ASP A 12 12.50 -35.14 -26.45
CA ASP A 12 11.11 -35.43 -26.05
C ASP A 12 11.01 -35.84 -24.58
N ILE A 13 12.03 -36.53 -24.07
CA ILE A 13 12.13 -36.93 -22.66
C ILE A 13 12.35 -35.70 -21.77
N VAL A 14 13.29 -34.82 -22.14
CA VAL A 14 13.63 -33.62 -21.36
C VAL A 14 12.52 -32.56 -21.45
N LEU A 15 12.06 -32.23 -22.65
CA LEU A 15 11.02 -31.22 -22.84
C LEU A 15 9.64 -31.70 -22.39
N GLY A 16 9.35 -33.00 -22.51
CA GLY A 16 8.08 -33.57 -22.06
C GLY A 16 7.90 -33.53 -20.54
N ALA A 17 8.99 -33.70 -19.78
CA ALA A 17 8.96 -33.67 -18.32
C ALA A 17 8.71 -32.27 -17.74
N GLU A 18 9.18 -31.21 -18.42
CA GLU A 18 9.02 -29.82 -17.97
C GLU A 18 7.90 -29.05 -18.70
N ALA A 19 7.33 -29.62 -19.76
CA ALA A 19 6.32 -28.93 -20.58
C ALA A 19 5.12 -28.43 -19.76
N ASP A 20 4.62 -29.22 -18.82
CA ASP A 20 3.48 -28.84 -18.00
C ASP A 20 3.82 -27.76 -16.98
N VAL A 21 5.05 -27.77 -16.46
CA VAL A 21 5.57 -26.72 -15.57
C VAL A 21 5.71 -25.41 -16.33
N ILE A 22 6.25 -25.44 -17.56
CA ILE A 22 6.40 -24.26 -18.41
C ILE A 22 5.04 -23.68 -18.79
N ARG A 23 4.04 -24.53 -19.10
CA ARG A 23 2.66 -24.09 -19.36
C ARG A 23 2.05 -23.43 -18.13
N ALA A 24 2.16 -24.06 -16.95
CA ALA A 24 1.64 -23.51 -15.72
C ALA A 24 2.30 -22.17 -15.35
N ALA A 25 3.61 -22.04 -15.56
CA ALA A 25 4.33 -20.79 -15.35
C ALA A 25 3.89 -19.68 -16.32
N LEU A 26 3.62 -20.02 -17.59
CA LEU A 26 3.08 -19.07 -18.56
C LEU A 26 1.67 -18.60 -18.18
N ASP A 27 0.79 -19.53 -17.81
CA ASP A 27 -0.57 -19.19 -17.37
C ASP A 27 -0.56 -18.33 -16.10
N ALA A 28 0.34 -18.63 -15.16
CA ALA A 28 0.53 -17.81 -13.97
C ALA A 28 1.01 -16.40 -14.34
N ARG A 29 1.95 -16.27 -15.28
CA ARG A 29 2.43 -14.96 -15.75
C ARG A 29 1.31 -14.14 -16.37
N ILE A 30 0.50 -14.73 -17.25
CA ILE A 30 -0.65 -14.04 -17.87
C ILE A 30 -1.62 -13.53 -16.80
N LYS A 31 -1.89 -14.33 -15.76
CA LYS A 31 -2.75 -13.91 -14.64
C LYS A 31 -2.12 -12.78 -13.84
N ILE A 32 -0.82 -12.84 -13.56
CA ILE A 32 -0.10 -11.78 -12.85
C ILE A 32 -0.18 -10.48 -13.64
N ASP A 33 0.05 -10.51 -14.95
CA ASP A 33 -0.02 -9.32 -15.80
C ASP A 33 -1.42 -8.70 -15.77
N ALA A 34 -2.48 -9.51 -15.80
CA ALA A 34 -3.86 -9.04 -15.66
C ALA A 34 -4.11 -8.37 -14.29
N LEU A 35 -3.63 -8.99 -13.20
CA LEU A 35 -3.77 -8.44 -11.85
C LEU A 35 -3.00 -7.13 -11.66
N ILE A 36 -1.85 -6.96 -12.31
CA ILE A 36 -1.08 -5.71 -12.26
C ILE A 36 -1.88 -4.58 -12.92
N ILE A 37 -2.50 -4.84 -14.08
CA ILE A 37 -3.36 -3.86 -14.77
C ILE A 37 -4.56 -3.47 -13.90
N GLU A 38 -5.21 -4.46 -13.26
CA GLU A 38 -6.33 -4.19 -12.37
C GLU A 38 -5.90 -3.37 -11.14
N ARG A 39 -4.75 -3.70 -10.55
CA ARG A 39 -4.17 -2.96 -9.42
C ARG A 39 -3.90 -1.50 -9.78
N THR A 40 -3.32 -1.23 -10.94
CA THR A 40 -3.06 0.16 -11.38
C THR A 40 -4.36 0.94 -11.56
N ALA A 41 -5.36 0.33 -12.21
CA ALA A 41 -6.67 0.95 -12.40
C ALA A 41 -7.40 1.18 -11.06
N ALA A 42 -7.21 0.30 -10.08
CA ALA A 42 -7.76 0.48 -8.74
C ALA A 42 -7.14 1.68 -8.02
N TYR A 43 -5.82 1.85 -8.07
CA TYR A 43 -5.18 3.01 -7.45
C TYR A 43 -5.56 4.33 -8.10
N GLU A 44 -5.71 4.37 -9.43
CA GLU A 44 -6.20 5.57 -10.12
C GLU A 44 -7.61 5.95 -9.64
N LYS A 45 -8.50 4.96 -9.45
CA LYS A 45 -9.83 5.20 -8.89
C LYS A 45 -9.79 5.70 -7.45
N ILE A 46 -8.92 5.14 -6.62
CA ILE A 46 -8.74 5.57 -5.22
C ILE A 46 -8.29 7.03 -5.19
N ALA A 47 -7.26 7.40 -5.95
CA ALA A 47 -6.74 8.76 -6.00
C ALA A 47 -7.81 9.78 -6.48
N ALA A 48 -8.63 9.38 -7.46
CA ALA A 48 -9.76 10.21 -7.91
C ALA A 48 -10.81 10.41 -6.81
N LEU A 49 -11.16 9.34 -6.09
CA LEU A 49 -12.10 9.40 -4.96
C LEU A 49 -11.56 10.25 -3.81
N GLU A 50 -10.29 10.11 -3.46
CA GLU A 50 -9.63 10.92 -2.43
C GLU A 50 -9.67 12.40 -2.78
N THR A 51 -9.40 12.75 -4.04
CA THR A 51 -9.49 14.13 -4.54
C THR A 51 -10.92 14.66 -4.45
N GLN A 52 -11.92 13.84 -4.82
CA GLN A 52 -13.33 14.21 -4.74
C GLN A 52 -13.77 14.43 -3.29
N ILE A 53 -13.38 13.54 -2.37
CA ILE A 53 -13.68 13.66 -0.95
C ILE A 53 -13.09 14.96 -0.40
N ASN A 54 -11.82 15.24 -0.69
CA ASN A 54 -11.17 16.47 -0.25
C ASN A 54 -11.84 17.74 -0.80
N THR A 55 -12.37 17.68 -2.03
CA THR A 55 -13.10 18.81 -2.63
C THR A 55 -14.44 19.07 -1.93
N VAL A 56 -15.16 18.02 -1.55
CA VAL A 56 -16.50 18.13 -0.94
C VAL A 56 -16.43 18.42 0.55
N VAL A 57 -15.54 17.73 1.27
CA VAL A 57 -15.44 17.79 2.74
C VAL A 57 -14.44 18.86 3.20
N GLY A 58 -13.48 19.22 2.35
CA GLY A 58 -12.33 20.05 2.73
C GLY A 58 -11.23 19.24 3.42
N GLU A 59 -10.12 19.91 3.75
CA GLU A 59 -9.01 19.31 4.49
C GLU A 59 -9.45 18.93 5.91
N ALA A 60 -8.99 17.77 6.38
CA ALA A 60 -9.33 17.27 7.72
C ALA A 60 -8.97 18.31 8.80
N GLY A 61 -9.99 18.80 9.52
CA GLY A 61 -9.82 19.73 10.64
C GLY A 61 -10.06 21.21 10.31
N VAL A 62 -10.33 21.59 9.06
CA VAL A 62 -10.68 22.97 8.71
C VAL A 62 -12.11 23.03 8.18
N TYR A 63 -13.09 23.21 9.07
CA TYR A 63 -14.40 23.67 8.66
C TYR A 63 -14.31 25.19 8.42
N PRO A 64 -14.43 25.69 7.18
CA PRO A 64 -14.35 27.12 6.91
C PRO A 64 -15.63 27.77 7.40
N PHE A 65 -15.63 28.24 8.65
CA PHE A 65 -16.74 29.04 9.17
C PHE A 65 -16.65 30.42 8.49
N PRO A 66 -17.67 30.84 7.70
CA PRO A 66 -17.65 32.15 7.10
C PRO A 66 -17.61 33.21 8.20
N ALA A 67 -16.91 34.32 7.95
CA ALA A 67 -16.91 35.45 8.87
C ALA A 67 -18.37 35.89 9.11
N PRO A 68 -18.78 36.09 10.38
CA PRO A 68 -20.13 36.53 10.69
C PRO A 68 -20.52 37.77 9.89
N PRO A 69 -21.74 37.85 9.34
CA PRO A 69 -22.17 38.94 8.45
C PRO A 69 -22.31 40.29 9.18
N LEU A 70 -22.32 40.26 10.52
CA LEU A 70 -22.33 41.44 11.36
C LEU A 70 -21.14 41.36 12.32
N PRO A 71 -20.51 42.50 12.66
CA PRO A 71 -19.50 42.53 13.71
C PRO A 71 -20.14 42.02 15.00
N VAL A 72 -19.71 40.83 15.44
CA VAL A 72 -20.08 40.29 16.74
C VAL A 72 -19.52 41.27 17.77
N ALA A 73 -20.34 41.72 18.72
CA ALA A 73 -19.89 42.66 19.75
C ALA A 73 -18.61 42.12 20.38
N ALA A 74 -17.49 42.81 20.14
CA ALA A 74 -16.21 42.41 20.66
C ALA A 74 -16.27 42.55 22.18
N PHE A 75 -16.24 41.42 22.90
CA PHE A 75 -15.70 41.46 24.25
C PHE A 75 -14.20 41.68 24.10
N ASP A 76 -13.63 42.59 24.88
CA ASP A 76 -12.19 42.86 24.94
C ASP A 76 -11.41 41.56 25.26
N GLN A 77 -11.13 40.75 24.23
CA GLN A 77 -10.29 39.59 24.36
C GLN A 77 -8.85 40.08 24.40
N LYS A 78 -8.38 40.30 25.63
CA LYS A 78 -6.95 40.39 25.91
C LYS A 78 -6.26 39.19 25.27
N PRO A 79 -5.18 39.38 24.49
CA PRO A 79 -4.59 38.29 23.72
C PRO A 79 -4.15 37.16 24.66
N ALA A 80 -4.78 36.00 24.52
CA ALA A 80 -4.32 34.78 25.16
C ALA A 80 -2.95 34.42 24.55
N LYS A 81 -1.92 34.43 25.39
CA LYS A 81 -0.58 33.96 25.00
C LYS A 81 -0.72 32.52 24.50
N LYS A 82 -0.26 32.27 23.27
CA LYS A 82 -0.07 30.91 22.76
C LYS A 82 0.91 30.20 23.70
N SER A 83 0.41 29.26 24.49
CA SER A 83 1.25 28.20 25.05
C SER A 83 1.64 27.26 23.90
N PRO A 84 2.92 26.89 23.75
CA PRO A 84 3.31 25.86 22.80
C PRO A 84 2.62 24.56 23.22
N GLY A 85 1.84 23.99 22.30
CA GLY A 85 1.19 22.71 22.49
C GLY A 85 2.24 21.65 22.77
N THR A 86 2.12 21.00 23.93
CA THR A 86 2.86 19.81 24.30
C THR A 86 2.55 18.72 23.27
N ILE A 87 3.57 18.29 22.53
CA ILE A 87 3.50 17.04 21.77
C ILE A 87 3.44 15.94 22.83
N ALA A 88 2.27 15.32 22.99
CA ALA A 88 2.12 14.08 23.72
C ALA A 88 2.60 12.94 22.81
N THR A 89 3.91 12.68 22.84
CA THR A 89 4.44 11.33 22.64
C THR A 89 4.02 10.52 23.85
N ASP A 90 3.13 9.55 23.65
CA ASP A 90 2.87 8.49 24.63
C ASP A 90 2.66 7.18 23.88
N SER A 91 3.68 6.33 23.95
CA SER A 91 3.68 4.89 23.68
C SER A 91 5.00 4.38 24.24
N ASP A 92 5.07 4.27 25.57
CA ASP A 92 6.10 3.51 26.28
C ASP A 92 5.40 2.44 27.10
N GLU A 93 5.43 1.20 26.63
CA GLU A 93 5.56 0.04 27.52
C GLU A 93 6.42 -1.00 26.82
N GLY A 94 7.62 -1.20 27.37
CA GLY A 94 8.64 -2.10 26.87
C GLY A 94 8.36 -3.58 27.15
N ASP A 95 9.10 -4.42 26.40
CA ASP A 95 9.46 -5.76 26.82
C ASP A 95 10.95 -5.97 26.49
N GLU A 96 11.70 -6.41 27.50
CA GLU A 96 13.14 -6.60 27.47
C GLU A 96 13.51 -7.90 26.74
N SER A 97 14.51 -7.87 25.85
CA SER A 97 15.49 -8.96 25.79
C SER A 97 16.78 -8.54 25.07
N ASP A 98 17.83 -8.54 25.89
CA ASP A 98 19.27 -8.63 25.69
C ASP A 98 19.81 -9.37 24.43
N ALA A 99 21.10 -9.10 24.14
CA ALA A 99 22.03 -9.80 23.22
C ALA A 99 21.84 -9.58 21.69
N ASP A 100 22.85 -9.43 20.83
CA ASP A 100 24.32 -9.35 20.88
C ASP A 100 24.78 -9.04 19.44
N GLU A 101 26.01 -8.53 19.31
CA GLU A 101 26.91 -8.65 18.16
C GLU A 101 26.53 -8.12 16.76
N THR A 102 27.17 -7.00 16.38
CA THR A 102 27.40 -6.61 14.98
C THR A 102 28.48 -7.49 14.34
N PRO A 103 28.28 -8.09 13.15
CA PRO A 103 29.37 -8.76 12.45
C PRO A 103 30.21 -7.73 11.69
N ALA A 104 31.46 -7.56 12.14
CA ALA A 104 32.52 -6.94 11.37
C ALA A 104 32.85 -7.83 10.15
N LYS A 105 32.86 -7.24 8.96
CA LYS A 105 33.40 -7.89 7.75
C LYS A 105 34.94 -7.87 7.82
N SER A 106 35.53 -9.07 7.71
CA SER A 106 36.94 -9.30 7.37
C SER A 106 37.27 -8.93 5.93
#